data_AF-A0A382NWK8-F1
#
_entry.id   AF-A0A382NWK8-F1
#
_cell.length_a   1.000
_cell.length_b   1.000
_cell.length_c   1.000
_cell.angle_alpha   90.00
_cell.angle_beta   90.00
_cell.angle_gamma   90.00
#
_symmetry.space_group_name_H-M   'P 1'
#
loop_
_entity.id
_entity.type
_entity.pdbx_description
1 polymer ?
#
loop_
_entity_poly.entity_id
_entity_poly.type
_entity_poly.pdbx_seq_one_letter_code
_entity_poly.pdbx_strand_id
1 'polypeptide(L)'
;MTGQEVYTGHALFKLRPSVNKNGKEVLTGAGVCKIPHDSVIVIDESSMIGNQFLKAIVDIVKDKKLKLVFVGDPFQLPPPTD
;
A
#
# COMPACT_ATOMS: atom_id res chain seq x y z
N MET A 1 -7.00 -24.87 -8.97
CA MET A 1 -7.28 -23.41 -9.00
C MET A 1 -6.61 -22.79 -7.79
N THR A 2 -5.49 -22.08 -7.98
CA THR A 2 -4.75 -21.41 -6.91
C THR A 2 -5.42 -20.07 -6.61
N GLY A 3 -6.55 -20.10 -5.91
CA GLY A 3 -7.37 -18.92 -5.60
C GLY A 3 -6.77 -18.03 -4.52
N GLN A 4 -5.59 -17.45 -4.76
CA GLN A 4 -5.09 -16.37 -3.92
C GLN A 4 -5.60 -15.04 -4.48
N GLU A 5 -6.37 -14.31 -3.69
CA GLU A 5 -6.85 -12.98 -4.05
C GLU A 5 -5.67 -12.00 -4.13
N VAL A 6 -5.34 -11.55 -5.34
CA VAL A 6 -4.32 -10.53 -5.59
C VAL A 6 -5.00 -9.16 -5.68
N TYR A 7 -4.40 -8.16 -5.03
CA TYR A 7 -4.92 -6.81 -4.98
C TYR A 7 -3.79 -5.82 -5.26
N THR A 8 -4.13 -4.66 -5.84
CA THR A 8 -3.20 -3.53 -5.81
C THR A 8 -3.02 -3.05 -4.37
N GLY A 9 -1.85 -2.46 -4.05
CA GLY A 9 -1.60 -1.93 -2.70
C GLY A 9 -2.70 -0.98 -2.22
N HIS A 10 -3.17 -0.09 -3.08
CA HIS A 10 -4.28 0.81 -2.81
C HIS A 10 -5.58 0.07 -2.44
N ALA A 11 -5.96 -0.95 -3.21
CA ALA A 11 -7.19 -1.71 -2.97
C ALA A 11 -7.11 -2.55 -1.69
N LEU A 12 -5.95 -3.14 -1.41
CA LEU A 12 -5.70 -3.98 -0.23
C LEU A 12 -5.80 -3.17 1.06
N PHE A 13 -5.09 -2.04 1.13
CA PHE A 13 -5.06 -1.16 2.30
C PHE A 13 -6.24 -0.18 2.37
N LYS A 14 -7.16 -0.22 1.40
CA LYS A 14 -8.29 0.71 1.27
C LYS A 14 -7.84 2.15 1.28
N LEU A 15 -6.88 2.47 0.40
CA LEU A 15 -6.38 3.82 0.16
C LEU A 15 -6.79 4.30 -1.22
N ARG A 16 -7.01 5.61 -1.37
CA ARG A 16 -7.20 6.26 -2.67
C ARG A 16 -6.50 7.62 -2.71
N PRO A 17 -5.98 8.02 -3.88
CA PRO A 17 -5.58 9.40 -4.11
C PRO A 17 -6.76 10.36 -3.92
N SER A 18 -6.48 11.52 -3.35
CA SER A 18 -7.40 12.64 -3.20
C SER A 18 -6.61 13.93 -3.31
N VAL A 19 -7.28 15.01 -3.71
CA VAL A 19 -6.68 16.35 -3.76
C VAL A 19 -7.11 17.11 -2.51
N ASN A 20 -6.15 17.68 -1.78
CA ASN A 20 -6.45 18.52 -0.62
C ASN A 20 -6.84 19.95 -1.03
N LYS A 21 -7.23 20.79 -0.06
CA LYS A 21 -7.64 22.19 -0.32
C LYS A 21 -6.57 23.06 -0.99
N ASN A 22 -5.31 22.65 -0.93
CA ASN A 22 -4.16 23.36 -1.51
C ASN A 22 -3.76 22.82 -2.89
N GLY A 23 -4.57 21.92 -3.48
CA GLY A 23 -4.26 21.30 -4.77
C GLY A 23 -3.20 20.20 -4.72
N LYS A 24 -2.73 19.80 -3.53
CA LYS A 24 -1.73 18.75 -3.37
C LYS A 24 -2.42 17.38 -3.32
N GLU A 25 -1.91 16.43 -4.11
CA GLU A 25 -2.29 15.02 -4.02
C GLU A 25 -1.87 14.41 -2.68
N VAL A 26 -2.79 13.70 -2.06
CA VAL A 26 -2.64 12.99 -0.78
C VAL A 26 -3.34 11.65 -0.85
N LEU A 27 -2.89 10.69 -0.05
CA LEU A 27 -3.60 9.42 0.14
C LEU A 27 -4.60 9.54 1.29
N THR A 28 -5.82 9.05 1.06
CA THR A 28 -6.90 9.04 2.05
C THR A 28 -7.53 7.66 2.16
N GLY A 29 -8.13 7.37 3.31
CA GLY A 29 -8.90 6.15 3.53
C GLY A 29 -10.12 6.08 2.59
N ALA A 30 -10.27 4.93 1.94
CA ALA A 30 -11.39 4.57 1.06
C ALA A 30 -12.34 3.55 1.71
N GLY A 31 -12.08 3.16 2.97
CA GLY A 31 -12.87 2.20 3.72
C GLY A 31 -12.08 1.56 4.86
N VAL A 32 -12.63 0.50 5.44
CA VAL A 32 -11.98 -0.26 6.53
C VAL A 32 -11.08 -1.34 5.95
N CYS A 33 -9.79 -1.31 6.31
CA CYS A 33 -8.84 -2.36 5.97
C CYS A 33 -9.20 -3.68 6.70
N LYS A 34 -9.59 -4.70 5.94
CA LYS A 34 -10.04 -6.01 6.44
C LYS A 34 -8.93 -7.06 6.54
N ILE A 35 -7.67 -6.67 6.35
CA ILE A 35 -6.54 -7.58 6.54
C ILE A 35 -6.58 -8.14 7.97
N PRO A 36 -6.53 -9.47 8.16
CA PRO A 36 -6.47 -10.09 9.48
C PRO A 36 -5.21 -9.67 10.23
N HIS A 37 -5.29 -9.64 11.56
CA HIS A 37 -4.10 -9.39 12.39
C HIS A 37 -3.05 -10.48 12.18
N ASP A 38 -1.78 -10.13 12.41
CA ASP A 38 -0.62 -11.03 12.34
C ASP A 38 -0.40 -11.68 10.95
N SER A 39 -1.00 -11.11 9.91
CA SER A 39 -0.84 -11.59 8.52
C SER A 39 0.51 -11.19 7.92
N VAL A 40 0.98 -12.00 6.98
CA VAL A 40 2.11 -11.66 6.10
C VAL A 40 1.56 -11.13 4.78
N ILE A 41 2.02 -9.95 4.37
CA ILE A 41 1.66 -9.33 3.10
C ILE A 41 2.91 -9.27 2.21
N VAL A 42 2.80 -9.85 1.02
CA VAL A 42 3.83 -9.77 -0.01
C VAL A 42 3.43 -8.67 -0.98
N ILE A 43 4.31 -7.70 -1.17
CA ILE A 43 4.14 -6.58 -2.10
C ILE A 43 5.13 -6.79 -3.23
N ASP A 44 4.60 -7.25 -4.36
CA ASP A 44 5.34 -7.35 -5.61
C ASP A 44 5.49 -5.97 -6.28
N GLU A 45 6.44 -5.86 -7.19
CA GLU A 45 6.80 -4.62 -7.89
C GLU A 45 7.03 -3.42 -6.94
N SER A 46 7.75 -3.68 -5.85
CA SER A 46 7.95 -2.69 -4.78
C SER A 46 8.74 -1.45 -5.22
N SER A 47 9.44 -1.49 -6.36
CA SER A 47 10.15 -0.33 -6.92
C SER A 47 9.20 0.82 -7.28
N MET A 48 7.92 0.53 -7.52
CA MET A 48 6.89 1.51 -7.86
C MET A 48 6.18 2.10 -6.63
N ILE A 49 6.57 1.73 -5.41
CA ILE A 49 5.93 2.21 -4.18
C ILE A 49 6.62 3.50 -3.68
N GLY A 50 5.87 4.60 -3.70
CA GLY A 50 6.32 5.91 -3.20
C GLY A 50 6.23 6.07 -1.69
N ASN A 51 6.87 7.12 -1.16
CA ASN A 51 6.95 7.38 0.27
C ASN A 51 5.59 7.71 0.90
N GLN A 52 4.69 8.38 0.16
CA GLN A 52 3.35 8.68 0.67
C GLN A 52 2.55 7.40 0.94
N PHE A 53 2.67 6.39 0.08
CA PHE A 53 2.00 5.11 0.28
C PHE A 53 2.52 4.41 1.54
N LEU A 54 3.84 4.30 1.71
CA LEU A 54 4.45 3.72 2.90
C LEU A 54 3.97 4.42 4.17
N LYS A 55 4.00 5.77 4.19
CA LYS A 55 3.50 6.56 5.33
C LYS A 55 2.03 6.29 5.63
N ALA A 56 1.18 6.14 4.60
CA ALA A 56 -0.25 5.91 4.76
C ALA A 56 -0.58 4.52 5.35
N ILE A 57 0.30 3.53 5.17
CA ILE A 57 0.06 2.17 5.68
C ILE A 57 0.73 1.89 7.04
N VAL A 58 1.67 2.71 7.50
CA VAL A 58 2.45 2.47 8.73
C VAL A 58 1.57 2.19 9.95
N ASP A 59 0.53 2.99 10.17
CA ASP A 59 -0.34 2.84 11.33
C ASP A 59 -1.18 1.56 11.25
N ILE A 60 -1.68 1.23 10.05
CA ILE A 60 -2.42 -0.02 9.78
C ILE A 60 -1.52 -1.24 10.06
N VAL A 61 -0.28 -1.19 9.59
CA VAL A 61 0.71 -2.27 9.74
C VAL A 61 1.02 -2.50 11.21
N LYS A 62 1.22 -1.43 11.98
CA LYS A 62 1.51 -1.51 13.41
C LYS A 62 0.31 -2.02 14.22
N ASP A 63 -0.87 -1.43 14.00
CA ASP A 63 -2.12 -1.81 14.69
C ASP A 63 -2.48 -3.29 14.46
N LYS A 64 -2.36 -3.73 13.21
CA LYS A 64 -2.67 -5.11 12.81
C LYS A 64 -1.50 -6.09 12.96
N LYS A 65 -0.33 -5.64 13.42
CA LYS A 65 0.89 -6.47 13.54
C LYS A 65 1.27 -7.19 12.24
N LEU A 66 1.10 -6.50 11.11
CA LEU A 66 1.38 -7.09 9.79
C LEU A 66 2.89 -7.22 9.57
N LYS A 67 3.30 -8.31 8.92
CA LYS A 67 4.66 -8.46 8.38
C LYS A 67 4.63 -8.16 6.88
N LEU A 68 5.48 -7.25 6.42
CA LEU A 68 5.57 -6.89 5.01
C LEU A 68 6.82 -7.52 4.40
N VAL A 69 6.66 -8.11 3.22
CA VAL A 69 7.77 -8.58 2.36
C VAL A 69 7.68 -7.81 1.06
N PHE A 70 8.69 -6.96 0.80
CA PHE A 70 8.80 -6.21 -0.45
C PHE A 70 9.63 -7.01 -1.45
N VAL A 71 9.09 -7.20 -2.66
CA VAL A 71 9.75 -7.87 -3.77
C VAL A 71 9.76 -6.88 -4.93
N GLY A 72 10.95 -6.63 -5.50
CA GLY A 72 11.11 -5.71 -6.61
C GLY A 72 12.58 -5.49 -6.94
N ASP A 73 12.82 -4.77 -8.03
CA ASP A 73 14.15 -4.46 -8.55
C ASP A 73 14.42 -2.95 -8.45
N PRO A 74 15.46 -2.50 -7.72
CA PRO A 74 15.80 -1.08 -7.59
C PRO A 74 16.10 -0.35 -8.90
N PHE A 75 16.44 -1.07 -9.98
CA PHE A 75 16.78 -0.48 -11.28
C PHE A 75 15.60 -0.43 -12.26
N GLN A 76 14.43 -0.93 -11.86
CA GLN A 76 13.18 -0.81 -12.61
C GLN A 76 12.51 0.56 -12.41
N LEU A 77 11.30 0.72 -12.96
CA LEU A 77 10.58 1.99 -12.95
C LEU A 77 10.36 2.48 -11.51
N PRO A 78 10.70 3.76 -11.22
CA PRO A 78 10.41 4.39 -9.94
C PRO A 78 8.90 4.65 -9.79
N PRO A 79 8.43 5.03 -8.59
CA PRO A 79 7.06 5.47 -8.42
C PRO A 79 6.74 6.66 -9.34
N PRO A 80 5.54 6.71 -9.96
CA PRO A 80 5.13 7.83 -10.82
C PRO A 80 4.93 9.14 -10.03
N THR A 81 4.63 9.04 -8.74
CA THR A 81 4.39 10.13 -7.79
C THR A 81 4.73 9.67 -6.36
N ASP A 82 5.07 10.61 -5.47
CA ASP A 82 5.71 10.39 -4.13
C ASP A 82 4.87 10.84 -2.83
#